data_AF-K7LZE5-F1
#
_entry.id   AF-K7LZE5-F1
#
_cell.length_a   1.000
_cell.length_b   1.000
_cell.length_c   1.000
_cell.angle_alpha   90.00
_cell.angle_beta   90.00
_cell.angle_gamma   90.00
#
_symmetry.space_group_name_H-M   'P 1'
#
loop_
_entity.id
_entity.type
_entity.pdbx_description
1 polymer ?
#
loop_
_entity_poly.entity_id
_entity_poly.type
_entity_poly.pdbx_seq_one_letter_code
_entity_poly.pdbx_strand_id
1 'polypeptide(L)'
;MTGQRCADWLGISHVESLQNMVADDSQGRSILDELQADGVDTSFIVVSKEGISPFTYIIVDNQTKTRTCIHTAGYPPMIPDDLSKSSLLSALDGVKIAYFDGSLPDTALVVAQEAVRKNTPILIDAERPREGLDDLLKLADYVVCSANFPAVLPWKKWM
;
A
#
# COMPACT_ATOMS: atom_id res chain seq x y z
N MET A 1 -1.38 0.73 14.10
CA MET A 1 -0.45 -0.42 14.10
C MET A 1 0.12 -0.44 12.70
N THR A 2 1.38 -0.07 12.55
CA THR A 2 2.13 -0.09 11.28
C THR A 2 2.23 -1.54 10.80
N GLY A 3 2.26 -1.77 9.47
CA GLY A 3 2.30 -3.12 8.89
C GLY A 3 3.50 -3.95 9.37
N GLN A 4 4.60 -3.29 9.73
CA GLN A 4 5.79 -3.91 10.30
C GLN A 4 5.56 -4.60 11.64
N ARG A 5 4.77 -4.03 12.55
CA ARG A 5 4.48 -4.68 13.84
C ARG A 5 3.71 -5.99 13.68
N CYS A 6 2.86 -6.08 12.66
CA CYS A 6 2.19 -7.33 12.31
C CYS A 6 3.18 -8.32 11.69
N ALA A 7 4.10 -7.86 10.85
CA ALA A 7 5.13 -8.67 10.23
C ALA A 7 6.13 -9.24 11.26
N ASP A 8 6.52 -8.43 12.24
CA ASP A 8 7.37 -8.82 13.38
C ASP A 8 6.71 -9.91 14.22
N TRP A 9 5.41 -9.78 14.50
CA TRP A 9 4.63 -10.82 15.19
C TRP A 9 4.59 -12.15 14.43
N LEU A 10 4.76 -12.11 13.10
CA LEU A 10 4.78 -13.28 12.23
C LEU A 10 6.20 -13.78 11.93
N GLY A 11 7.24 -13.15 12.49
CA GLY A 11 8.64 -13.53 12.25
C GLY A 11 9.14 -13.19 10.84
N ILE A 12 8.50 -12.24 10.16
CA ILE A 12 8.92 -11.76 8.84
C ILE A 12 10.09 -10.79 9.07
N SER A 13 11.29 -11.21 8.66
CA SER A 13 12.55 -10.52 8.98
C SER A 13 12.82 -9.26 8.16
N HIS A 14 12.06 -9.01 7.09
CA HIS A 14 12.24 -7.86 6.22
C HIS A 14 10.92 -7.44 5.59
N VAL A 15 10.52 -6.19 5.78
CA VAL A 15 9.44 -5.57 5.02
C VAL A 15 10.01 -4.34 4.32
N GLU A 16 9.87 -4.34 3.02
CA GLU A 16 10.19 -3.19 2.19
C GLU A 16 8.88 -2.46 1.92
N SER A 17 8.81 -1.18 2.29
CA SER A 17 7.67 -0.35 1.92
C SER A 17 7.91 0.24 0.54
N LEU A 18 7.55 -0.54 -0.47
CA LEU A 18 7.35 -0.04 -1.82
C LEU A 18 6.02 0.73 -1.84
N GLN A 19 6.11 2.05 -2.00
CA GLN A 19 5.05 2.89 -2.60
C GLN A 19 3.97 3.44 -1.69
N ASN A 20 4.43 4.23 -0.73
CA ASN A 20 3.67 5.41 -0.35
C ASN A 20 4.44 6.64 -0.85
N MET A 21 3.73 7.73 -1.14
CA MET A 21 4.36 9.02 -1.34
C MET A 21 4.06 9.91 -0.14
N VAL A 22 5.11 10.51 0.41
CA VAL A 22 5.02 11.56 1.44
C VAL A 22 5.55 12.87 0.86
N ALA A 23 5.14 14.00 1.45
CA ALA A 23 5.76 15.28 1.15
C ALA A 23 6.92 15.55 2.12
N ASP A 24 7.84 16.45 1.74
CA ASP A 24 8.91 16.96 2.60
C ASP A 24 8.38 17.97 3.66
N ASP A 25 7.26 17.62 4.29
CA ASP A 25 6.64 18.33 5.40
C ASP A 25 6.97 17.66 6.75
N SER A 26 6.55 18.28 7.86
CA SER A 26 6.82 17.72 9.18
C SER A 26 6.16 16.35 9.39
N GLN A 27 5.00 16.14 8.79
CA GLN A 27 4.25 14.88 8.88
C GLN A 27 4.96 13.76 8.11
N GLY A 28 5.41 14.02 6.89
CA GLY A 28 6.12 13.06 6.05
C GLY A 28 7.42 12.61 6.68
N ARG A 29 8.19 13.55 7.24
CA ARG A 29 9.39 13.22 8.04
C ARG A 29 9.05 12.33 9.24
N SER A 30 7.99 12.65 9.99
CA SER A 30 7.56 11.82 11.13
C SER A 30 7.11 10.42 10.70
N ILE A 31 6.41 10.29 9.56
CA ILE A 31 6.00 9.00 8.99
C ILE A 31 7.23 8.15 8.65
N LEU A 32 8.23 8.74 8.00
CA LEU A 32 9.48 8.06 7.65
C LEU A 32 10.24 7.62 8.91
N ASP A 33 10.38 8.51 9.90
CA ASP A 33 11.05 8.23 11.16
C ASP A 33 10.39 7.05 11.91
N GLU A 34 9.05 7.02 11.96
CA GLU A 34 8.31 5.93 12.60
C GLU A 34 8.46 4.59 11.85
N LEU A 35 8.39 4.60 10.52
CA LEU A 35 8.60 3.40 9.71
C LEU A 35 10.00 2.84 9.90
N GLN A 36 11.02 3.69 9.88
CA GLN A 36 12.41 3.31 10.12
C GLN A 36 12.62 2.79 11.55
N ALA A 37 11.99 3.43 12.55
CA ALA A 37 12.05 2.99 13.93
C ALA A 37 11.42 1.60 14.15
N ASP A 38 10.40 1.26 13.36
CA ASP A 38 9.81 -0.09 13.35
C ASP A 38 10.66 -1.09 12.51
N GLY A 39 11.67 -0.65 11.76
CA GLY A 39 12.57 -1.52 10.98
C GLY A 39 12.20 -1.71 9.50
N VAL A 40 11.32 -0.86 8.98
CA VAL A 40 10.94 -0.84 7.56
C VAL A 40 12.04 -0.17 6.74
N ASP A 41 12.45 -0.78 5.63
CA ASP A 41 13.27 -0.07 4.65
C ASP A 41 12.40 0.96 3.90
N THR A 42 12.73 2.24 4.09
CA THR A 42 12.05 3.38 3.45
C THR A 42 12.82 3.93 2.26
N SER A 43 13.91 3.29 1.82
CA SER A 43 14.77 3.77 0.72
C SER A 43 14.03 3.91 -0.61
N PHE A 44 12.92 3.18 -0.78
CA PHE A 44 12.06 3.19 -1.96
C PHE A 44 10.78 4.03 -1.83
N ILE A 45 10.60 4.74 -0.70
CA ILE A 45 9.49 5.68 -0.53
C ILE A 45 9.78 6.97 -1.31
N VAL A 46 8.80 7.42 -2.10
CA VAL A 46 8.91 8.67 -2.85
C VAL A 46 8.64 9.84 -1.90
N VAL A 47 9.54 10.82 -1.91
CA VAL A 47 9.40 12.07 -1.14
C VAL A 47 9.24 13.24 -2.10
N SER A 48 8.03 13.80 -2.16
CA SER A 48 7.74 15.02 -2.92
C SER A 48 8.36 16.23 -2.21
N LYS A 49 9.08 17.08 -2.96
CA LYS A 49 9.67 18.32 -2.41
C LYS A 49 8.64 19.37 -2.01
N GLU A 50 7.45 19.29 -2.59
CA GLU A 50 6.35 20.23 -2.37
C GLU A 50 5.07 19.49 -2.00
N GLY A 51 4.13 20.21 -1.39
CA GLY A 51 2.79 19.70 -1.08
C GLY A 51 2.62 19.26 0.38
N ILE A 52 1.75 18.26 0.59
CA ILE A 52 1.33 17.79 1.91
C ILE A 52 1.30 16.27 1.97
N SER A 53 1.75 15.70 3.09
CA SER A 53 1.63 14.27 3.34
C SER A 53 0.17 13.88 3.64
N PRO A 54 -0.25 12.65 3.28
CA PRO A 54 -1.59 12.18 3.61
C PRO A 54 -1.77 12.08 5.12
N PHE A 55 -2.95 12.45 5.61
CA PHE A 55 -3.29 12.29 7.02
C PHE A 55 -4.79 12.04 7.19
N THR A 56 -5.17 11.48 8.34
CA THR A 56 -6.57 11.20 8.66
C THR A 56 -6.88 11.63 10.08
N TYR A 57 -7.90 12.47 10.25
CA TYR A 57 -8.48 12.71 11.57
C TYR A 57 -9.43 11.57 11.91
N ILE A 58 -9.23 10.96 13.08
CA ILE A 58 -10.10 9.89 13.59
C ILE A 58 -10.79 10.40 14.85
N ILE A 59 -12.10 10.61 14.76
CA ILE A 59 -12.95 10.99 15.89
C ILE A 59 -13.57 9.71 16.45
N VAL A 60 -13.27 9.39 17.71
CA VAL A 60 -13.73 8.16 18.36
C VAL A 60 -14.85 8.50 19.35
N ASP A 61 -16.01 7.88 19.19
CA ASP A 61 -17.09 7.95 20.16
C ASP A 61 -17.06 6.71 21.07
N ASN A 62 -16.70 6.92 22.33
CA ASN A 62 -16.60 5.86 23.32
C ASN A 62 -17.97 5.32 23.77
N GLN A 63 -19.06 6.08 23.64
CA GLN A 63 -20.39 5.62 24.02
C GLN A 63 -20.95 4.64 22.99
N THR A 64 -20.94 5.04 21.71
CA THR A 64 -21.47 4.20 20.62
C THR A 64 -20.47 3.18 20.08
N LYS A 65 -19.20 3.24 20.53
CA LYS A 65 -18.09 2.40 20.03
C LYS A 65 -17.87 2.56 18.52
N THR A 66 -18.14 3.76 18.01
CA THR A 66 -17.95 4.09 16.59
C THR A 66 -16.74 5.01 16.40
N ARG A 67 -16.30 5.12 15.14
CA ARG A 67 -15.28 6.10 14.73
C ARG A 67 -15.72 6.79 13.44
N THR A 68 -15.41 8.07 13.32
CA THR A 68 -15.53 8.85 12.09
C THR A 68 -14.13 9.18 11.59
N CYS A 69 -13.83 8.80 10.36
CA CYS A 69 -12.54 9.09 9.73
C CYS A 69 -12.73 10.20 8.68
N ILE A 70 -11.98 11.29 8.83
CA ILE A 70 -11.90 12.38 7.85
C ILE A 70 -10.52 12.30 7.22
N HIS A 71 -10.47 11.78 6.00
CA HIS A 71 -9.22 11.52 5.29
C HIS A 71 -8.87 12.68 4.37
N THR A 72 -7.62 13.14 4.46
CA THR A 72 -7.01 14.07 3.52
C THR A 72 -5.94 13.32 2.73
N ALA A 73 -6.14 13.20 1.42
CA ALA A 73 -5.15 12.61 0.53
C ALA A 73 -3.89 13.47 0.48
N GLY A 74 -2.74 12.83 0.26
CA GLY A 74 -1.49 13.52 0.00
C GLY A 74 -1.56 14.28 -1.32
N TYR A 75 -0.81 15.39 -1.40
CA TYR A 75 -0.65 16.15 -2.63
C TYR A 75 0.83 16.47 -2.86
N PRO A 76 1.37 16.37 -4.10
CA PRO A 76 0.72 15.82 -5.29
C PRO A 76 0.28 14.35 -5.09
N PRO A 77 -0.62 13.80 -5.93
CA PRO A 77 -0.88 12.37 -5.93
C PRO A 77 0.34 11.63 -6.51
N MET A 78 0.61 10.43 -6.03
CA MET A 78 1.63 9.57 -6.62
C MET A 78 1.16 9.07 -7.99
N ILE A 79 2.03 9.14 -8.98
CA ILE A 79 1.79 8.61 -10.32
C ILE A 79 2.83 7.53 -10.67
N PRO A 80 2.53 6.65 -11.65
CA PRO A 80 3.49 5.61 -12.07
C PRO A 80 4.87 6.13 -12.47
N ASP A 81 4.94 7.33 -13.06
CA ASP A 81 6.19 7.94 -13.52
C ASP A 81 7.12 8.37 -12.37
N ASP A 82 6.60 8.49 -11.14
CA ASP A 82 7.41 8.74 -9.94
C ASP A 82 8.30 7.53 -9.61
N LEU A 83 7.99 6.35 -10.16
CA LEU A 83 8.79 5.14 -10.02
C LEU A 83 9.77 4.98 -11.18
N SER A 84 11.03 5.32 -10.91
CA SER A 84 12.09 4.97 -11.86
C SER A 84 12.21 3.45 -12.02
N LYS A 85 12.40 3.00 -13.26
CA LYS A 85 12.55 1.57 -13.57
C LYS A 85 13.67 0.90 -12.77
N SER A 86 14.78 1.59 -12.56
CA SER A 86 15.90 1.08 -11.75
C SER A 86 15.51 0.90 -10.28
N SER A 87 14.80 1.87 -9.69
CA SER A 87 14.32 1.77 -8.32
C SER A 87 13.40 0.57 -8.15
N LEU A 88 12.44 0.41 -9.06
CA LEU A 88 11.49 -0.70 -9.06
C LEU A 88 12.18 -2.07 -9.18
N LEU A 89 13.18 -2.20 -10.06
CA LEU A 89 13.91 -3.46 -10.22
C LEU A 89 14.74 -3.83 -8.99
N SER A 90 15.35 -2.83 -8.34
CA SER A 90 16.11 -3.02 -7.11
C SER A 90 15.21 -3.39 -5.93
N ALA A 91 14.07 -2.71 -5.80
CA ALA A 91 13.12 -2.94 -4.71
C ALA A 91 12.39 -4.29 -4.80
N LEU A 92 12.36 -4.90 -5.98
CA LEU A 92 11.83 -6.25 -6.15
C LEU A 92 12.93 -7.32 -6.15
N ASP A 93 14.18 -6.95 -5.87
CA ASP A 93 15.28 -7.92 -5.81
C ASP A 93 15.26 -8.68 -4.49
N GLY A 94 15.33 -10.01 -4.53
CA GLY A 94 15.28 -10.85 -3.33
C GLY A 94 13.92 -10.93 -2.61
N VAL A 95 12.95 -10.09 -2.97
CA VAL A 95 11.58 -10.07 -2.41
C VAL A 95 10.89 -11.42 -2.55
N LYS A 96 10.29 -11.89 -1.45
CA LYS A 96 9.60 -13.19 -1.38
C LYS A 96 8.11 -13.12 -1.65
N ILE A 97 7.51 -11.96 -1.44
CA ILE A 97 6.10 -11.69 -1.69
C ILE A 97 5.90 -10.19 -1.87
N ALA A 98 5.08 -9.78 -2.83
CA ALA A 98 4.65 -8.41 -3.02
C ALA A 98 3.25 -8.23 -2.44
N TYR A 99 3.07 -7.23 -1.57
CA TYR A 99 1.79 -6.95 -0.89
C TYR A 99 1.18 -5.66 -1.41
N PHE A 100 -0.13 -5.67 -1.69
CA PHE A 100 -0.88 -4.50 -2.15
C PHE A 100 -2.19 -4.35 -1.37
N ASP A 101 -2.48 -3.14 -0.90
CA ASP A 101 -3.72 -2.79 -0.16
C ASP A 101 -4.81 -2.14 -1.04
N GLY A 102 -4.53 -2.03 -2.35
CA GLY A 102 -5.42 -1.40 -3.33
C GLY A 102 -5.60 0.11 -3.16
N SER A 103 -4.78 0.80 -2.37
CA SER A 103 -4.92 2.23 -2.12
C SER A 103 -4.52 3.11 -3.30
N LEU A 104 -3.48 2.71 -4.06
CA LEU A 104 -2.92 3.41 -5.21
C LEU A 104 -2.91 2.49 -6.45
N PRO A 105 -4.06 2.25 -7.09
CA PRO A 105 -4.22 1.19 -8.07
C PRO A 105 -3.30 1.32 -9.29
N ASP A 106 -3.13 2.53 -9.84
CA ASP A 106 -2.33 2.73 -11.06
C ASP A 106 -0.84 2.43 -10.84
N THR A 107 -0.28 2.97 -9.76
CA THR A 107 1.11 2.73 -9.36
C THR A 107 1.32 1.26 -8.96
N ALA A 108 0.40 0.72 -8.15
CA ALA A 108 0.44 -0.68 -7.74
C ALA A 108 0.42 -1.63 -8.94
N LEU A 109 -0.32 -1.30 -10.01
CA LEU A 109 -0.42 -2.15 -11.20
C LEU A 109 0.92 -2.27 -11.93
N VAL A 110 1.67 -1.18 -12.08
CA VAL A 110 3.01 -1.21 -12.69
C VAL A 110 3.95 -2.14 -11.92
N VAL A 111 3.76 -2.19 -10.61
CA VAL A 111 4.67 -2.88 -9.69
C VAL A 111 4.31 -4.35 -9.59
N ALA A 112 3.01 -4.65 -9.55
CA ALA A 112 2.48 -5.98 -9.71
C ALA A 112 2.93 -6.60 -11.04
N GLN A 113 2.92 -5.84 -12.15
CA GLN A 113 3.42 -6.33 -13.43
C GLN A 113 4.92 -6.70 -13.38
N GLU A 114 5.77 -5.88 -12.74
CA GLU A 114 7.18 -6.24 -12.58
C GLU A 114 7.40 -7.41 -11.62
N ALA A 115 6.59 -7.52 -10.56
CA ALA A 115 6.60 -8.67 -9.65
C ALA A 115 6.28 -9.97 -10.41
N VAL A 116 5.26 -9.96 -11.29
CA VAL A 116 4.95 -11.09 -12.18
C VAL A 116 6.16 -11.44 -13.06
N ARG A 117 6.83 -10.46 -13.67
CA ARG A 117 8.02 -10.70 -14.51
C ARG A 117 9.18 -11.34 -13.74
N LYS A 118 9.29 -11.05 -12.43
CA LYS A 118 10.30 -11.63 -11.53
C LYS A 118 9.85 -12.95 -10.88
N ASN A 119 8.64 -13.43 -11.15
CA ASN A 119 8.02 -14.56 -10.46
C ASN A 119 7.92 -14.36 -8.94
N THR A 120 7.71 -13.12 -8.51
CA THR A 120 7.45 -12.78 -7.11
C THR A 120 5.96 -12.99 -6.83
N PRO A 121 5.58 -13.85 -5.87
CA PRO A 121 4.18 -14.04 -5.50
C PRO A 121 3.50 -12.75 -5.08
N ILE A 122 2.23 -12.57 -5.44
CA ILE A 122 1.45 -11.37 -5.18
C ILE A 122 0.31 -11.67 -4.20
N LEU A 123 0.28 -10.92 -3.10
CA LEU A 123 -0.80 -10.88 -2.11
C LEU A 123 -1.53 -9.55 -2.19
N ILE A 124 -2.85 -9.61 -2.35
CA ILE A 124 -3.71 -8.42 -2.36
C ILE A 124 -4.64 -8.44 -1.15
N ASP A 125 -4.61 -7.38 -0.35
CA ASP A 125 -5.64 -7.07 0.63
C ASP A 125 -6.74 -6.23 -0.02
N ALA A 126 -7.82 -6.90 -0.39
CA ALA A 126 -8.99 -6.34 -1.01
C ALA A 126 -10.03 -5.94 0.05
N GLU A 127 -9.79 -4.81 0.71
CA GLU A 127 -10.64 -4.31 1.79
C GLU A 127 -12.05 -3.92 1.27
N ARG A 128 -12.09 -3.15 0.16
CA ARG A 128 -13.32 -2.61 -0.43
C ARG A 128 -13.17 -2.43 -1.95
N PRO A 129 -14.26 -2.48 -2.73
CA PRO A 129 -14.21 -2.22 -4.16
C PRO A 129 -13.64 -0.81 -4.43
N ARG A 130 -12.65 -0.74 -5.33
CA ARG A 130 -12.02 0.50 -5.79
C ARG A 130 -11.83 0.40 -7.30
N GLU A 131 -11.82 1.54 -7.98
CA GLU A 131 -11.45 1.61 -9.39
C GLU A 131 -10.01 1.08 -9.56
N GLY A 132 -9.75 0.36 -10.66
CA GLY A 132 -8.45 -0.25 -10.94
C GLY A 132 -8.11 -1.51 -10.13
N LEU A 133 -8.84 -1.82 -9.05
CA LEU A 133 -8.60 -3.05 -8.26
C LEU A 133 -8.81 -4.33 -9.10
N ASP A 134 -9.73 -4.30 -10.08
CA ASP A 134 -9.94 -5.42 -11.00
C ASP A 134 -8.65 -5.82 -11.74
N ASP A 135 -7.84 -4.86 -12.18
CA ASP A 135 -6.63 -5.19 -12.94
C ASP A 135 -5.53 -5.76 -12.05
N LEU A 136 -5.47 -5.32 -10.79
CA LEU A 136 -4.58 -5.90 -9.78
C LEU A 136 -4.99 -7.33 -9.42
N LEU A 137 -6.29 -7.59 -9.19
CA LEU A 137 -6.80 -8.91 -8.81
C LEU A 137 -6.51 -9.99 -9.86
N LYS A 138 -6.39 -9.64 -11.15
CA LYS A 138 -5.98 -10.56 -12.22
C LYS A 138 -4.55 -11.07 -12.08
N LEU A 139 -3.72 -10.37 -11.32
CA LEU A 139 -2.30 -10.69 -11.11
C LEU A 139 -2.04 -11.37 -9.76
N ALA A 140 -3.06 -11.52 -8.91
CA ALA A 140 -2.89 -12.02 -7.55
C ALA A 140 -2.71 -13.55 -7.49
N ASP A 141 -1.75 -14.00 -6.69
CA ASP A 141 -1.66 -15.39 -6.25
C ASP A 141 -2.53 -15.63 -5.01
N TYR A 142 -2.62 -14.62 -4.15
CA TYR A 142 -3.38 -14.64 -2.91
C TYR A 142 -4.24 -13.39 -2.77
N VAL A 143 -5.48 -13.58 -2.32
CA VAL A 143 -6.40 -12.49 -2.02
C VAL A 143 -6.91 -12.64 -0.59
N VAL A 144 -6.69 -11.62 0.22
CA VAL A 144 -7.31 -11.46 1.54
C VAL A 144 -8.40 -10.42 1.40
N CYS A 145 -9.59 -10.69 1.92
CA CYS A 145 -10.70 -9.75 1.85
C CYS A 145 -11.65 -9.91 3.03
N SER A 146 -12.47 -8.89 3.29
CA SER A 146 -13.52 -9.01 4.30
C SER A 146 -14.60 -10.02 3.86
N ALA A 147 -15.29 -10.65 4.81
CA ALA A 147 -16.31 -11.65 4.51
C ALA A 147 -17.41 -11.16 3.54
N ASN A 148 -17.68 -9.85 3.53
CA ASN A 148 -18.69 -9.24 2.68
C ASN A 148 -18.15 -8.78 1.32
N PHE A 149 -16.83 -8.74 1.13
CA PHE A 149 -16.21 -8.27 -0.10
C PHE A 149 -16.63 -9.07 -1.35
N PRO A 150 -16.68 -10.42 -1.32
CA PRO A 150 -17.14 -11.19 -2.48
C PRO A 150 -18.61 -10.88 -2.84
N ALA A 151 -19.46 -10.60 -1.85
CA ALA A 151 -20.88 -10.34 -2.08
C ALA A 151 -21.15 -9.01 -2.80
N VAL A 152 -20.23 -8.03 -2.70
CA VAL A 152 -20.36 -6.71 -3.32
C VAL A 152 -19.68 -6.62 -4.69
N LEU A 153 -18.90 -7.63 -5.08
CA LEU A 153 -18.32 -7.70 -6.41
C LEU A 153 -19.35 -8.22 -7.44
N PRO A 154 -19.47 -7.61 -8.62
CA PRO A 154 -20.28 -8.16 -9.70
C PRO A 154 -19.57 -9.39 -10.28
N TRP A 155 -19.91 -10.58 -9.79
CA TRP A 155 -19.41 -11.90 -10.22
C TRP A 155 -19.45 -12.15 -11.74
N LYS A 156 -20.22 -11.35 -12.49
CA LYS A 156 -20.40 -11.47 -13.95
C LYS A 156 -19.22 -10.99 -14.80
N LYS A 157 -18.17 -10.41 -14.21
CA LYS A 157 -17.03 -9.85 -14.96
C LYS A 157 -15.80 -10.77 -15.00
N TRP A 158 -15.87 -11.93 -14.34
CA TRP A 158 -14.70 -12.76 -13.97
C TRP A 158 -14.80 -14.24 -14.38
N MET A 159 -15.90 -14.62 -15.04
CA MET A 159 -16.06 -15.88 -15.77
C MET A 159 -16.14 -15.55 -17.26
#